data_AF-A0A7C7XYX0-F1
#
_entry.id   AF-A0A7C7XYX0-F1
#
_cell.length_a   1.000
_cell.length_b   1.000
_cell.length_c   1.000
_cell.angle_alpha   90.00
_cell.angle_beta   90.00
_cell.angle_gamma   90.00
#
_symmetry.space_group_name_H-M   'P 1'
#
loop_
_entity.id
_entity.type
_entity.pdbx_description
1 polymer ?
#
loop_
_entity_poly.entity_id
_entity_poly.type
_entity_poly.pdbx_seq_one_letter_code
_entity_poly.pdbx_strand_id
1 'polypeptide(L)'
;MKRRMAVGFMLLAAMLSGCVAVSRQYEGAKLPTEKLAGVEIGATTRQDVLDQFGPPVVIQKRDFEGLVSSIGSSFQGDELTLQLDPKLLNEVFIYEYRRVNRFSVLLILFNYFSSVDKSDRIMFFFGDENRLSGYGLSEGLKEL
;
A
#
# COMPACT_ATOMS: atom_id res chain seq x y z
N MET A 1 -34.75 17.31 -46.73
CA MET A 1 -34.79 17.22 -45.25
C MET A 1 -34.44 15.83 -44.70
N LYS A 2 -35.11 14.74 -45.11
CA LYS A 2 -34.91 13.39 -44.54
C LYS A 2 -33.45 12.88 -44.51
N ARG A 3 -32.65 13.13 -45.55
CA ARG A 3 -31.21 12.74 -45.60
C ARG A 3 -30.33 13.47 -44.57
N ARG A 4 -30.55 14.76 -44.32
CA ARG A 4 -29.77 15.54 -43.33
C ARG A 4 -30.11 15.11 -41.91
N MET A 5 -31.37 14.75 -41.67
CA MET A 5 -31.85 14.22 -40.38
C MET A 5 -31.26 12.83 -40.09
N ALA A 6 -31.16 11.96 -41.09
CA ALA A 6 -30.52 10.64 -40.96
C ALA A 6 -29.03 10.75 -40.63
N VAL A 7 -28.30 11.67 -41.29
CA VAL A 7 -26.88 11.91 -41.01
C VAL A 7 -26.67 12.44 -39.59
N GLY A 8 -27.50 13.39 -39.14
CA GLY A 8 -27.44 13.89 -37.76
C GLY A 8 -27.66 12.80 -36.72
N PHE A 9 -28.62 11.90 -36.96
CA PHE A 9 -28.90 10.78 -36.06
C PHE A 9 -27.76 9.76 -36.02
N MET A 10 -27.16 9.45 -37.18
CA MET A 10 -26.02 8.53 -37.26
C MET A 10 -24.78 9.08 -36.54
N LEU A 11 -24.54 10.39 -36.66
CA LEU A 11 -23.42 11.06 -35.98
C LEU A 11 -23.62 11.08 -34.46
N LEU A 12 -24.86 11.34 -34.01
CA LEU A 12 -25.21 11.28 -32.59
C LEU A 12 -25.08 9.86 -32.02
N ALA A 13 -25.50 8.84 -32.77
CA ALA A 13 -25.34 7.44 -32.36
C ALA A 13 -23.86 7.03 -32.26
N ALA A 14 -23.01 7.50 -33.17
CA ALA A 14 -21.56 7.28 -33.12
C ALA A 14 -20.89 8.02 -31.95
N MET A 15 -21.37 9.22 -31.59
CA MET A 15 -20.87 9.94 -30.41
C MET A 15 -21.25 9.29 -29.08
N LEU A 16 -22.37 8.57 -29.04
CA LEU A 16 -22.85 7.84 -27.87
C LEU A 16 -22.34 6.39 -27.81
N SER A 17 -21.76 5.86 -28.90
CA SER A 17 -21.07 4.57 -28.86
C SER A 17 -19.72 4.72 -28.14
N GLY A 18 -19.73 4.52 -26.83
CA GLY A 18 -18.54 4.51 -25.99
C GLY A 18 -18.20 3.13 -25.46
N CYS A 19 -16.98 3.02 -24.93
CA CYS A 19 -16.55 1.86 -24.18
C CYS A 19 -16.70 2.16 -22.69
N VAL A 20 -17.38 1.26 -21.98
CA VAL A 20 -17.36 1.22 -20.51
C VAL A 20 -16.51 0.04 -20.10
N ALA A 21 -15.47 0.28 -19.30
CA ALA A 21 -14.63 -0.77 -18.75
C ALA A 21 -14.64 -0.73 -17.23
N VAL A 22 -14.75 -1.91 -16.63
CA VAL A 22 -14.65 -2.12 -15.19
C VAL A 22 -13.55 -3.12 -14.97
N SER A 23 -12.57 -2.78 -14.14
CA SER A 23 -11.51 -3.71 -13.77
C SER A 23 -11.31 -3.74 -12.27
N ARG A 24 -11.02 -4.94 -11.76
CA ARG A 24 -10.60 -5.18 -10.38
C ARG A 24 -9.24 -5.82 -10.44
N GLN A 25 -8.27 -5.24 -9.76
CA GLN A 25 -6.91 -5.75 -9.67
C GLN A 25 -6.60 -6.03 -8.20
N TYR A 26 -5.99 -7.19 -7.95
CA TYR A 26 -5.56 -7.63 -6.63
C TYR A 26 -4.06 -7.82 -6.70
N GLU A 27 -3.34 -7.22 -5.77
CA GLU A 27 -1.89 -7.35 -5.67
C GLU A 27 -1.50 -7.78 -4.25
N GLY A 28 -0.53 -8.69 -4.16
CA GLY A 28 -0.09 -9.27 -2.89
C GLY A 28 -0.98 -10.39 -2.37
N ALA A 29 -0.55 -11.00 -1.26
CA ALA A 29 -1.29 -12.04 -0.57
C ALA A 29 -2.28 -11.42 0.42
N LYS A 30 -3.48 -12.00 0.55
CA LYS A 30 -4.45 -11.55 1.55
C LYS A 30 -3.83 -11.69 2.95
N LEU A 31 -3.88 -10.61 3.73
CA LEU A 31 -3.27 -10.57 5.05
C LEU A 31 -4.07 -11.43 6.05
N PRO A 32 -3.46 -12.45 6.69
CA PRO A 32 -4.13 -13.27 7.68
C PRO A 32 -4.14 -12.55 9.03
N THR A 33 -4.95 -11.50 9.14
CA THR A 33 -5.04 -10.67 10.36
C THR A 33 -5.48 -11.46 11.59
N GLU A 34 -6.22 -12.55 11.39
CA GLU A 34 -6.59 -13.50 12.45
C GLU A 34 -5.38 -14.13 13.15
N LYS A 35 -4.25 -14.29 12.46
CA LYS A 35 -3.02 -14.87 13.03
C LYS A 35 -2.27 -13.90 13.93
N LEU A 36 -2.57 -12.60 13.86
CA LEU A 36 -1.94 -11.59 14.73
C LEU A 36 -2.23 -11.82 16.21
N ALA A 37 -3.34 -12.49 16.55
CA ALA A 37 -3.67 -12.83 17.93
C ALA A 37 -2.65 -13.77 18.60
N GLY A 38 -1.88 -14.54 17.80
CA GLY A 38 -0.83 -15.43 18.30
C GLY A 38 0.57 -14.81 18.30
N VAL A 39 0.69 -13.51 17.99
CA VAL A 39 1.98 -12.82 17.90
C VAL A 39 2.27 -12.11 19.22
N GLU A 40 3.36 -12.51 19.87
CA GLU A 40 3.79 -11.99 21.16
C GLU A 40 5.09 -11.16 21.00
N ILE A 41 5.04 -9.89 21.41
CA ILE A 41 6.20 -9.00 21.38
C ILE A 41 7.29 -9.55 22.30
N GLY A 42 8.53 -9.60 21.81
CA GLY A 42 9.70 -10.11 22.51
C GLY A 42 9.83 -11.64 22.52
N ALA A 43 8.76 -12.39 22.24
CA ALA A 43 8.79 -13.86 22.18
C ALA A 43 8.79 -14.38 20.73
N THR A 44 7.96 -13.80 19.86
CA THR A 44 7.88 -14.19 18.45
C THR A 44 9.17 -13.82 17.73
N THR A 45 9.75 -14.80 17.03
CA THR A 45 10.96 -14.59 16.25
C THR A 45 10.64 -14.25 14.79
N ARG A 46 11.65 -13.74 14.08
CA ARG A 46 11.63 -13.53 12.63
C ARG A 46 11.18 -14.77 11.87
N GLN A 47 11.66 -15.95 12.25
CA GLN A 47 11.30 -17.19 11.57
C GLN A 47 9.84 -17.55 11.81
N ASP A 48 9.35 -17.37 13.05
CA ASP A 48 7.94 -17.61 13.37
C ASP A 48 7.00 -16.73 12.54
N VAL A 49 7.37 -15.46 12.31
CA VAL A 49 6.60 -14.55 11.45
C VAL A 49 6.60 -15.06 10.00
N LEU A 50 7.73 -15.51 9.47
CA LEU A 50 7.81 -16.06 8.11
C LEU A 50 7.00 -17.36 7.96
N ASP A 51 7.01 -18.21 8.97
CA ASP A 51 6.27 -19.48 8.96
C ASP A 51 4.76 -19.24 9.03
N GLN A 52 4.32 -18.22 9.77
CA GLN A 52 2.90 -17.89 9.93
C GLN A 52 2.32 -17.04 8.79
N PHE A 53 3.07 -16.05 8.31
CA PHE A 53 2.60 -15.04 7.34
C PHE A 53 3.17 -15.22 5.93
N GLY A 54 4.18 -16.09 5.76
CA GLY A 54 4.85 -16.32 4.49
C GLY A 54 5.95 -15.29 4.21
N PRO A 55 6.46 -15.22 2.97
CA PRO A 55 7.45 -14.20 2.61
C PRO A 55 6.81 -12.80 2.55
N PRO A 56 7.45 -11.76 3.13
CA PRO A 56 6.97 -10.39 3.05
C PRO A 56 7.14 -9.82 1.63
N VAL A 57 6.35 -8.80 1.30
CA VAL A 57 6.45 -8.07 0.03
C VAL A 57 7.73 -7.25 -0.01
N VAL A 58 8.08 -6.63 1.12
CA VAL A 58 9.29 -5.83 1.27
C VAL A 58 9.97 -6.16 2.60
N ILE A 59 11.28 -6.38 2.53
CA ILE A 59 12.17 -6.43 3.70
C ILE A 59 12.95 -5.12 3.69
N GLN A 60 12.66 -4.24 4.65
CA GLN A 60 13.45 -3.04 4.85
C GLN A 60 14.45 -3.28 5.98
N LYS A 61 15.73 -3.35 5.62
CA LYS A 61 16.82 -3.22 6.59
C LYS A 61 17.16 -1.75 6.65
N ARG A 62 16.88 -1.11 7.78
CA ARG A 62 17.14 0.33 7.89
C ARG A 62 18.59 0.50 8.33
N ASP A 63 19.47 0.83 7.38
CA ASP A 63 20.82 1.31 7.67
C ASP A 63 20.72 2.73 8.25
N PHE A 64 20.42 2.81 9.56
CA PHE A 64 20.32 4.08 10.26
C PHE A 64 21.66 4.84 10.32
N GLU A 65 22.81 4.18 10.06
CA GLU A 65 24.10 4.86 9.86
C GLU A 65 24.03 5.93 8.75
N GLY A 66 23.28 5.67 7.67
CA GLY A 66 23.09 6.64 6.58
C GLY A 66 22.18 7.82 6.96
N LEU A 67 21.20 7.60 7.83
CA LEU A 67 20.28 8.65 8.30
C LEU A 67 20.95 9.56 9.33
N VAL A 68 21.69 9.00 10.29
CA VAL A 68 22.41 9.79 11.31
C VAL A 68 23.53 10.62 10.69
N SER A 69 24.26 10.09 9.69
CA SER A 69 25.26 10.88 8.95
C SER A 69 24.65 12.04 8.14
N SER A 70 23.45 11.85 7.58
CA SER A 70 22.74 12.91 6.85
C SER A 70 22.17 14.01 7.76
N ILE A 71 21.76 13.66 9.00
CA ILE A 71 21.23 14.61 9.98
C ILE A 71 22.38 15.32 10.73
N GLY A 72 23.47 14.61 11.04
CA GLY A 72 24.64 15.15 11.73
C GLY A 72 25.39 16.25 10.98
N SER A 73 25.18 16.37 9.67
CA SER A 73 25.72 17.49 8.86
C SER A 73 24.81 18.72 8.80
N SER A 74 23.54 18.61 9.21
CA SER A 74 22.54 19.68 9.10
C SER A 74 22.19 20.36 10.42
N PHE A 75 22.60 19.82 11.58
CA PHE A 75 22.29 20.38 12.89
C PHE A 75 23.56 20.65 13.70
N GLN A 76 24.22 21.77 13.41
CA GLN A 76 25.15 22.42 14.33
C GLN A 76 24.31 23.23 15.33
N GLY A 77 24.05 22.70 16.53
CA GLY A 77 23.80 23.60 17.66
C GLY A 77 22.85 23.19 18.79
N ASP A 78 21.91 22.26 18.61
CA ASP A 78 20.98 21.91 19.69
C ASP A 78 20.81 20.40 19.85
N GLU A 79 21.16 19.92 21.05
CA GLU A 79 21.03 18.54 21.52
C GLU A 79 19.55 18.11 21.56
N LEU A 80 19.03 17.70 20.41
CA LEU A 80 17.79 16.92 20.36
C LEU A 80 18.09 15.52 20.89
N THR A 81 17.87 15.34 22.19
CA THR A 81 17.77 14.03 22.86
C THR A 81 16.49 13.31 22.44
N LEU A 82 16.37 12.98 21.15
CA LEU A 82 15.44 11.97 20.68
C LEU A 82 15.97 10.61 21.14
N GLN A 83 15.61 10.20 22.36
CA GLN A 83 15.74 8.83 22.85
C GLN A 83 14.72 7.91 22.15
N LEU A 84 14.81 7.81 20.82
CA LEU A 84 14.31 6.64 20.11
C LEU A 84 15.50 5.69 20.04
N ASP A 85 15.51 4.66 20.89
CA ASP A 85 16.57 3.67 20.91
C ASP A 85 16.70 3.05 19.49
N PRO A 86 17.76 3.40 18.73
CA PRO A 86 17.86 3.02 17.32
C PRO A 86 18.08 1.52 17.14
N LYS A 87 18.36 0.79 18.24
CA LYS A 87 18.53 -0.67 18.29
C LYS A 87 17.24 -1.47 18.19
N LEU A 88 16.07 -0.83 18.32
CA LEU A 88 14.78 -1.53 18.35
C LEU A 88 14.19 -1.82 16.96
N LEU A 89 14.80 -1.35 15.87
CA LEU A 89 14.22 -1.36 14.51
C LEU A 89 15.25 -1.75 13.41
N ASN A 90 15.92 -2.89 13.54
CA ASN A 90 16.95 -3.34 12.60
C ASN A 90 16.37 -3.82 11.27
N GLU A 91 15.29 -4.58 11.33
CA GLU A 91 14.64 -5.15 10.16
C GLU A 91 13.12 -4.99 10.27
N VAL A 92 12.49 -4.64 9.16
CA VAL A 92 11.04 -4.47 9.08
C VAL A 92 10.50 -5.35 7.97
N PHE A 93 9.60 -6.25 8.31
CA PHE A 93 8.83 -7.02 7.34
C PHE A 93 7.52 -6.30 7.04
N ILE A 94 7.29 -6.03 5.77
CA ILE A 94 6.10 -5.34 5.29
C ILE A 94 5.30 -6.30 4.43
N TYR A 95 4.10 -6.60 4.90
CA TYR A 95 3.09 -7.33 4.15
C TYR A 95 2.05 -6.35 3.67
N GLU A 96 1.75 -6.37 2.38
CA GLU A 96 0.80 -5.47 1.75
C GLU A 96 -0.17 -6.26 0.87
N TYR A 97 -1.44 -5.96 1.02
CA TYR A 97 -2.51 -6.46 0.17
C TYR A 97 -3.25 -5.27 -0.43
N ARG A 98 -3.15 -5.12 -1.74
CA ARG A 98 -3.72 -3.99 -2.47
C ARG A 98 -4.88 -4.43 -3.36
N ARG A 99 -5.94 -3.63 -3.34
CA ARG A 99 -7.18 -3.83 -4.11
C ARG A 99 -7.47 -2.56 -4.88
N VAL A 100 -7.36 -2.64 -6.20
CA VAL A 100 -7.61 -1.52 -7.09
C VAL A 100 -8.86 -1.79 -7.90
N ASN A 101 -9.88 -0.94 -7.73
CA ASN A 101 -11.08 -0.96 -8.56
C ASN A 101 -11.03 0.24 -9.50
N ARG A 102 -11.02 -0.01 -10.81
CA ARG A 102 -11.06 1.02 -11.84
C ARG A 102 -12.35 0.96 -12.62
N PHE A 103 -12.92 2.13 -12.85
CA PHE A 103 -14.08 2.34 -13.70
C PHE A 103 -13.74 3.41 -14.71
N SER A 104 -13.91 3.10 -16.00
CA SER A 104 -13.69 4.05 -17.08
C SER A 104 -14.85 4.06 -18.05
N VAL A 105 -15.25 5.27 -18.43
CA VAL A 105 -16.20 5.55 -19.50
C VAL A 105 -15.47 6.41 -20.52
N LEU A 106 -15.30 5.88 -21.71
CA LEU A 106 -14.68 6.57 -22.83
C LEU A 106 -15.75 6.84 -23.89
N LEU A 107 -16.17 8.10 -24.03
CA LEU A 107 -17.05 8.57 -25.11
C LEU A 107 -16.29 9.60 -25.95
N ILE A 108 -16.78 9.86 -27.16
CA ILE A 108 -16.14 10.83 -28.08
C ILE A 108 -16.05 12.23 -27.45
N LEU A 109 -17.07 12.64 -26.68
CA LEU A 109 -17.16 13.98 -26.08
C LEU A 109 -16.97 13.99 -24.57
N PHE A 110 -17.03 12.84 -23.91
CA PHE A 110 -17.01 12.76 -22.45
C PHE A 110 -16.20 11.57 -21.98
N ASN A 111 -15.23 11.84 -21.11
CA ASN A 111 -14.39 10.80 -20.53
C ASN A 111 -14.48 10.89 -19.02
N TYR A 112 -14.72 9.75 -18.38
CA TYR A 112 -14.76 9.64 -16.93
C TYR A 112 -13.89 8.48 -16.49
N PHE A 113 -13.00 8.75 -15.55
CA PHE A 113 -12.13 7.76 -14.95
C PHE A 113 -12.24 7.87 -13.44
N SER A 114 -12.54 6.76 -12.78
CA SER A 114 -12.52 6.64 -11.33
C SER A 114 -11.65 5.44 -10.96
N SER A 115 -10.79 5.63 -9.96
CA SER A 115 -9.92 4.60 -9.43
C SER A 115 -9.97 4.67 -7.92
N VAL A 116 -10.44 3.59 -7.29
CA VAL A 116 -10.42 3.43 -5.84
C VAL A 116 -9.35 2.41 -5.52
N ASP A 117 -8.29 2.87 -4.85
CA ASP A 117 -7.20 2.04 -4.37
C ASP A 117 -7.35 1.85 -2.85
N LYS A 118 -7.38 0.59 -2.41
CA LYS A 118 -7.42 0.21 -0.99
C LYS A 118 -6.21 -0.67 -0.71
N SER A 119 -5.37 -0.28 0.24
CA SER A 119 -4.20 -1.04 0.66
C SER A 119 -4.33 -1.36 2.15
N ASP A 120 -4.28 -2.66 2.44
CA ASP A 120 -4.17 -3.18 3.80
C ASP A 120 -2.70 -3.53 4.02
N ARG A 121 -2.13 -3.15 5.17
CA ARG A 121 -0.70 -3.35 5.45
C ARG A 121 -0.46 -3.81 6.88
N ILE A 122 0.40 -4.81 7.03
CA ILE A 122 0.99 -5.21 8.32
C ILE A 122 2.49 -4.97 8.27
N MET A 123 3.02 -4.33 9.31
CA MET A 123 4.45 -4.14 9.50
C MET A 123 4.87 -4.88 10.76
N PHE A 124 5.90 -5.71 10.68
CA PHE A 124 6.56 -6.31 11.83
C PHE A 124 7.94 -5.71 11.99
N PHE A 125 8.26 -5.25 13.19
CA PHE A 125 9.53 -4.64 13.53
C PHE A 125 10.36 -5.63 14.34
N PHE A 126 11.63 -5.80 13.98
CA PHE A 126 12.56 -6.72 14.65
C PHE A 126 13.75 -5.95 15.23
N GLY A 127 14.13 -6.32 16.45
CA GLY A 127 15.30 -5.78 17.16
C GLY A 127 16.55 -6.67 17.05
N ASP A 128 17.54 -6.40 17.89
CA ASP A 128 18.90 -6.99 17.90
C ASP A 128 18.96 -8.53 17.98
N GLU A 129 17.93 -9.21 18.49
CA GLU A 129 17.91 -10.67 18.64
C GLU A 129 17.01 -11.40 17.63
N ASN A 130 16.66 -10.77 16.49
CA ASN A 130 15.65 -11.28 15.55
C ASN A 130 14.29 -11.57 16.21
N ARG A 131 14.02 -10.91 17.33
CA ARG A 131 12.76 -10.97 18.06
C ARG A 131 11.91 -9.78 17.66
N LEU A 132 10.61 -10.01 17.65
CA LEU A 132 9.64 -8.99 17.34
C LEU A 132 9.66 -7.89 18.42
N SER A 133 9.97 -6.66 18.04
CA SER A 133 9.91 -5.49 18.93
C SER A 133 8.54 -4.81 18.89
N GLY A 134 7.78 -5.00 17.81
CA GLY A 134 6.40 -4.53 17.70
C GLY A 134 5.79 -4.85 16.34
N TYR A 135 4.51 -4.56 16.18
CA TYR A 135 3.83 -4.62 14.89
C TYR A 135 2.81 -3.49 14.73
N GLY A 136 2.54 -3.12 13.48
CA GLY A 136 1.51 -2.14 13.13
C GLY A 136 0.57 -2.71 12.07
N LEU A 137 -0.73 -2.53 12.27
CA LEU A 137 -1.76 -2.85 11.29
C LEU A 137 -2.38 -1.55 10.77
N SER A 138 -2.42 -1.40 9.45
CA SER A 138 -3.14 -0.33 8.77
C SER A 138 -4.18 -0.97 7.87
N GLU A 139 -5.45 -0.80 8.21
CA GLU A 139 -6.58 -1.26 7.40
C GLU A 139 -7.02 -0.13 6.46
N GLY A 140 -7.13 -0.44 5.17
CA GLY A 140 -7.66 0.45 4.16
C GLY A 140 -9.19 0.52 4.23
N LEU A 141 -9.74 1.16 5.27
CA LEU A 141 -11.18 1.49 5.40
C LEU A 141 -11.33 3.02 5.29
N LYS A 142 -12.14 3.62 4.41
CA LYS A 142 -13.54 3.39 4.03
C LYS A 142 -13.81 3.96 2.63
N GLU A 143 -14.90 3.49 2.02
CA GLU A 143 -15.54 4.17 0.89
C GLU A 143 -16.06 5.53 1.38
N LEU A 144 -15.62 6.61 0.73
CA LEU A 144 -16.26 7.92 0.78
C LEU A 144 -17.22 8.04 -0.40
#